data_AF-A0AAF0RX39-F1
#
_entry.id   AF-A0AAF0RX39-F1
#
_cell.length_a   1.000
_cell.length_b   1.000
_cell.length_c   1.000
_cell.angle_alpha   90.00
_cell.angle_beta   90.00
_cell.angle_gamma   90.00
#
_symmetry.space_group_name_H-M   'P 1'
#
loop_
_entity.id
_entity.type
_entity.pdbx_description
1 polymer ?
#
loop_
_entity_poly.entity_id
_entity_poly.type
_entity_poly.pdbx_seq_one_letter_code
_entity_poly.pdbx_strand_id
1 'polypeptide(L)'
;MSSEQQSEQPDVRSLSYEAARDELVRVVSELEQGSATLERSLGLWERGEALAARCEEWLVGARARLDAARAATENGSADPTAAGDVR
;
A
#
# COMPACT_ATOMS: atom_id res chain seq x y z
N MET A 1 -4.26 -29.58 14.45
CA MET A 1 -3.01 -29.03 13.89
C MET A 1 -3.25 -27.85 12.93
N SER A 2 -4.45 -27.25 12.85
CA SER A 2 -4.73 -26.11 11.95
C SER A 2 -4.73 -24.75 12.67
N SER A 3 -4.49 -24.73 13.98
CA SER A 3 -4.68 -23.56 14.85
C SER A 3 -3.39 -22.83 15.21
N GLU A 4 -2.22 -23.46 14.98
CA GLU A 4 -0.91 -22.91 15.38
C GLU A 4 -0.27 -21.98 14.33
N GLN A 5 -0.78 -21.93 13.09
CA GLN A 5 -0.19 -21.10 12.03
C GLN A 5 -0.67 -19.65 12.00
N GLN A 6 -1.74 -19.31 12.73
CA GLN A 6 -2.31 -17.95 12.71
C GLN A 6 -1.63 -16.99 13.70
N SER A 7 -0.92 -17.51 14.69
CA SER A 7 -0.23 -16.72 15.74
C SER A 7 1.15 -16.20 15.34
N GLU A 8 1.73 -16.68 14.23
CA GLU A 8 3.11 -16.34 13.84
C GLU A 8 3.19 -15.38 12.64
N GLN A 9 2.05 -15.02 12.05
CA GLN A 9 2.05 -14.09 10.92
C GLN A 9 2.24 -12.66 11.39
N PRO A 10 3.16 -11.88 10.78
CA PRO A 10 3.35 -10.49 11.11
C PRO A 10 2.05 -9.69 10.91
N ASP A 11 1.81 -8.75 11.82
CA ASP A 11 0.71 -7.79 11.69
C ASP A 11 0.82 -7.07 10.35
N VAL A 12 -0.25 -7.11 9.54
CA VAL A 12 -0.33 -6.46 8.23
C VAL A 12 0.11 -5.00 8.30
N ARG A 13 -0.25 -4.30 9.38
CA ARG A 13 0.07 -2.88 9.56
C ARG A 13 1.56 -2.59 9.64
N SER A 14 2.35 -3.59 10.05
CA SER A 14 3.81 -3.49 10.13
C SER A 14 4.52 -3.73 8.81
N LEU A 15 3.82 -4.21 7.77
CA LEU A 15 4.42 -4.60 6.50
C LEU A 15 4.81 -3.38 5.64
N SER A 16 5.94 -3.54 4.93
CA SER A 16 6.29 -2.72 3.77
C SER A 16 5.32 -3.00 2.61
N TYR A 17 5.31 -2.11 1.61
CA TYR A 17 4.48 -2.29 0.42
C TYR A 17 4.81 -3.60 -0.30
N GLU A 18 6.10 -3.88 -0.54
CA GLU A 18 6.54 -5.07 -1.26
C GLU A 18 6.19 -6.34 -0.50
N ALA A 19 6.37 -6.36 0.83
CA ALA A 19 6.02 -7.52 1.64
C ALA A 19 4.51 -7.76 1.65
N ALA A 20 3.70 -6.71 1.79
CA ALA A 20 2.24 -6.81 1.74
C ALA A 20 1.75 -7.30 0.37
N ARG A 21 2.31 -6.77 -0.72
CA ARG A 21 1.99 -7.19 -2.09
C ARG A 21 2.35 -8.65 -2.33
N ASP A 22 3.56 -9.06 -1.96
CA ASP A 22 4.04 -10.41 -2.21
C ASP A 22 3.25 -11.45 -1.40
N GLU A 23 2.80 -11.09 -0.20
CA GLU A 23 1.90 -11.92 0.58
C GLU A 23 0.49 -11.97 -0.03
N LEU A 24 -0.05 -10.84 -0.51
CA LEU A 24 -1.35 -10.79 -1.17
C LEU A 24 -1.39 -11.70 -2.41
N VAL A 25 -0.32 -11.70 -3.21
CA VAL A 25 -0.18 -12.60 -4.36
C VAL A 25 -0.23 -14.08 -3.93
N ARG A 26 0.41 -14.44 -2.81
CA ARG A 26 0.35 -15.80 -2.27
C ARG A 26 -1.06 -16.18 -1.83
N VAL A 27 -1.73 -15.29 -1.10
CA VAL A 27 -3.11 -15.49 -0.63
C VAL A 27 -4.07 -15.69 -1.80
N VAL A 28 -3.99 -14.84 -2.83
CA VAL A 28 -4.82 -14.97 -4.04
C VAL A 28 -4.54 -16.30 -4.74
N SER A 29 -3.27 -16.65 -4.91
CA SER A 29 -2.90 -17.92 -5.55
C SER A 29 -3.44 -19.14 -4.78
N GLU A 30 -3.48 -19.09 -3.45
CA GLU A 30 -4.05 -20.17 -2.64
C GLU A 30 -5.57 -20.26 -2.78
N LEU A 31 -6.26 -19.11 -2.81
CA LEU A 31 -7.71 -19.04 -3.06
C LEU A 31 -8.06 -19.61 -4.44
N GLU A 32 -7.30 -19.26 -5.47
CA GLU A 32 -7.52 -19.71 -6.85
C GLU A 32 -7.32 -21.23 -7.04
N GLN A 33 -6.49 -21.86 -6.21
CA GLN A 33 -6.31 -23.32 -6.25
C GLN A 33 -7.56 -24.09 -5.81
N GLY A 34 -8.46 -23.46 -5.03
CA GLY A 34 -9.76 -24.02 -4.67
C GLY A 34 -9.71 -25.31 -3.82
N SER A 35 -8.56 -25.66 -3.23
CA SER A 35 -8.35 -26.88 -2.44
C SER A 35 -8.55 -26.67 -0.93
N ALA A 36 -8.75 -25.42 -0.49
CA ALA A 36 -8.96 -25.06 0.90
C ALA A 36 -10.39 -25.34 1.38
N THR A 37 -10.55 -25.63 2.68
CA THR A 37 -11.88 -25.69 3.32
C THR A 37 -12.52 -24.31 3.37
N LEU A 38 -13.84 -24.24 3.58
CA LEU A 38 -14.57 -22.97 3.68
C LEU A 38 -13.95 -22.02 4.74
N GLU A 39 -13.68 -22.54 5.93
CA GLU A 39 -13.12 -21.75 7.04
C GLU A 39 -11.74 -21.21 6.68
N ARG A 40 -10.92 -22.01 6.00
CA ARG A 40 -9.59 -21.57 5.53
C ARG A 40 -9.73 -20.53 4.41
N SER A 41 -10.63 -20.73 3.47
CA SER A 41 -10.91 -19.77 2.39
C SER A 41 -11.40 -18.41 2.93
N LEU A 42 -12.22 -18.41 3.98
CA LEU A 42 -12.64 -17.18 4.66
C LEU A 42 -11.45 -16.47 5.32
N GLY A 43 -10.60 -17.19 6.05
CA GLY A 43 -9.41 -16.61 6.66
C GLY A 43 -8.41 -16.05 5.64
N LEU A 44 -8.24 -16.73 4.50
CA LEU A 44 -7.44 -16.24 3.38
C LEU A 44 -8.04 -14.96 2.79
N TRP A 45 -9.36 -14.92 2.58
CA TRP A 45 -10.03 -13.74 2.07
C TRP A 45 -9.86 -12.53 3.01
N GLU A 46 -10.13 -12.69 4.32
CA GLU A 46 -9.96 -11.62 5.31
C GLU A 46 -8.52 -11.09 5.37
N ARG A 47 -7.54 -11.99 5.30
CA ARG A 47 -6.12 -11.62 5.24
C ARG A 47 -5.82 -10.86 3.94
N GLY A 48 -6.35 -11.31 2.81
CA GLY A 48 -6.23 -10.66 1.51
C GLY A 48 -6.77 -9.23 1.52
N GLU A 49 -7.97 -9.02 2.09
CA GLU A 49 -8.57 -7.68 2.24
C GLU A 49 -7.68 -6.76 3.08
N ALA A 50 -7.15 -7.25 4.20
CA ALA A 50 -6.26 -6.46 5.05
C ALA A 50 -4.97 -6.07 4.30
N LEU A 51 -4.37 -7.00 3.55
CA LEU A 51 -3.17 -6.75 2.74
C LEU A 51 -3.44 -5.74 1.62
N ALA A 52 -4.59 -5.84 0.96
CA ALA A 52 -5.01 -4.91 -0.09
C ALA A 52 -5.17 -3.49 0.47
N ALA A 53 -5.85 -3.34 1.60
CA ALA A 53 -5.99 -2.05 2.30
C ALA A 53 -4.62 -1.45 2.66
N ARG A 54 -3.69 -2.26 3.15
CA ARG A 54 -2.32 -1.81 3.45
C ARG A 54 -1.56 -1.34 2.19
N CYS A 55 -1.70 -2.05 1.08
CA CYS A 55 -1.12 -1.64 -0.19
C CYS A 55 -1.68 -0.27 -0.63
N GLU A 56 -2.99 -0.08 -0.49
CA GLU A 56 -3.65 1.18 -0.83
C GLU A 56 -3.15 2.34 0.04
N GLU A 57 -3.03 2.15 1.36
CA GLU A 57 -2.46 3.17 2.27
C GLU A 57 -1.09 3.67 1.80
N TRP A 58 -0.21 2.74 1.39
CA TRP A 58 1.10 3.07 0.86
C TRP A 58 1.02 3.88 -0.43
N LEU A 59 0.17 3.47 -1.37
CA LEU A 59 0.01 4.13 -2.68
C LEU A 59 -0.61 5.53 -2.54
N VAL A 60 -1.61 5.69 -1.69
CA VAL A 60 -2.22 6.99 -1.37
C VAL A 60 -1.18 7.91 -0.73
N GLY A 61 -0.42 7.42 0.25
CA GLY A 61 0.65 8.19 0.89
C GLY A 61 1.75 8.60 -0.08
N ALA A 62 2.15 7.71 -1.00
CA ALA A 62 3.12 8.01 -2.03
C ALA A 62 2.61 9.08 -3.02
N ARG A 63 1.35 8.98 -3.44
CA ARG A 63 0.70 9.98 -4.31
C ARG A 63 0.71 11.37 -3.65
N ALA A 64 0.28 11.46 -2.40
CA ALA A 64 0.23 12.72 -1.67
C ALA A 64 1.62 13.40 -1.57
N ARG A 65 2.69 12.62 -1.34
CA ARG A 65 4.07 13.13 -1.33
C ARG A 65 4.50 13.68 -2.69
N LEU A 66 4.15 13.00 -3.78
CA LEU A 66 4.45 13.46 -5.13
C LEU A 66 3.71 14.76 -5.47
N ASP A 67 2.44 14.86 -5.09
CA ASP A 67 1.62 16.04 -5.36
C ASP A 67 2.14 17.26 -4.56
N ALA A 68 2.54 17.05 -3.30
CA ALA A 68 3.17 18.10 -2.50
C ALA A 68 4.51 18.59 -3.11
N ALA A 69 5.35 17.68 -3.60
CA ALA A 69 6.62 18.03 -4.23
C ALA A 69 6.43 18.83 -5.54
N ARG A 70 5.40 18.49 -6.32
CA ARG A 70 5.02 19.23 -7.54
C ARG A 70 4.56 20.65 -7.21
N ALA A 71 3.64 20.80 -6.26
CA ALA A 71 3.13 22.11 -5.84
C ALA A 71 4.24 23.02 -5.28
N ALA A 72 5.21 22.45 -4.55
CA ALA A 72 6.38 23.21 -4.06
C ALA A 72 7.26 23.74 -5.20
N THR A 73 7.41 22.98 -6.29
CA THR A 73 8.19 23.38 -7.46
C THR A 73 7.50 24.50 -8.24
N GLU A 74 6.17 24.42 -8.39
CA GLU A 74 5.37 25.43 -9.09
C GLU A 74 5.34 26.77 -8.34
N ASN A 75 5.21 26.74 -7.01
CA ASN A 75 5.24 27.95 -6.17
C ASN A 75 6.64 28.57 -6.04
N GLY A 76 7.70 27.77 -6.16
CA GLY A 76 9.09 28.24 -6.15
C GLY A 76 9.57 28.84 -7.48
N SER A 77 8.77 28.72 -8.55
CA SER A 77 9.07 29.25 -9.89
C SER A 77 8.46 30.63 -10.16
N ALA A 78 7.89 31.29 -9.14
CA ALA A 78 7.52 32.70 -9.21
C ALA A 78 8.80 33.55 -9.26
N ASP A 79 9.26 33.81 -10.47
CA ASP A 79 10.42 34.63 -10.79
C ASP A 79 10.31 36.03 -10.16
N PRO A 80 11.16 36.40 -9.18
CA PRO A 80 11.15 37.71 -8.56
C PRO A 80 11.77 38.80 -9.45
N THR A 81 12.25 38.48 -10.66
CA THR A 81 12.97 39.44 -11.51
C THR A 81 12.08 40.36 -12.36
N ALA A 82 10.75 40.19 -12.36
CA ALA A 82 9.84 41.08 -13.08
C ALA A 82 9.56 42.44 -12.40
N ALA A 83 10.22 42.76 -11.27
CA ALA A 83 10.00 43.99 -10.50
C ALA A 83 11.21 44.96 -10.51
N GLY A 84 12.05 44.96 -11.56
CA GLY A 84 13.23 45.84 -11.58
C GLY A 84 13.77 46.17 -12.97
N ASP A 85 13.10 47.06 -13.70
CA ASP A 85 13.69 47.90 -14.77
C ASP A 85 12.78 49.15 -14.89
N VAL A 86 13.02 50.24 -14.16
CA VAL A 86 13.93 51.37 -14.50
C VAL A 86 13.65 51.96 -15.90
N ARG A 87 12.63 52.82 -16.01
CA ARG A 87 12.74 54.28 -16.26
C ARG A 87 11.40 54.90 -16.64
#